data_AF-A0A977Q528-F1
#
_entry.id   AF-A0A977Q528-F1
#
_cell.length_a   1.000
_cell.length_b   1.000
_cell.length_c   1.000
_cell.angle_alpha   90.00
_cell.angle_beta   90.00
_cell.angle_gamma   90.00
#
_symmetry.space_group_name_H-M   'P 1'
#
loop_
_entity.id
_entity.type
_entity.pdbx_description
1 polymer ?
#
loop_
_entity_poly.entity_id
_entity_poly.type
_entity_poly.pdbx_seq_one_letter_code
_entity_poly.pdbx_strand_id
1 'polypeptide(L)'
;MDYLKTNLKDLGFEFIIPENIRLDCIDFQFKTKDWGGVKFDQGLLESSFGNNFKLIKTPVPISHLRRLPKQYSKDNWVCISVQGDGLEIYAMNLLGEREEETGFALKDLIENILKFKGHWAVVFEPDYDSESIVS
;
A
#
# COMPACT_ATOMS: atom_id res chain seq x y z
N MET A 1 9.32 -23.08 -11.44
CA MET A 1 9.55 -22.45 -10.13
C MET A 1 10.31 -21.13 -10.25
N ASP A 2 11.20 -20.96 -11.23
CA ASP A 2 11.95 -19.70 -11.39
C ASP A 2 11.11 -18.47 -11.78
N TYR A 3 9.94 -18.66 -12.42
CA TYR A 3 9.10 -17.55 -12.88
C TYR A 3 8.54 -16.68 -11.73
N LEU A 4 8.31 -17.26 -10.54
CA LEU A 4 7.81 -16.51 -9.39
C LEU A 4 8.92 -15.69 -8.70
N LYS A 5 10.16 -16.18 -8.69
CA LYS A 5 11.28 -15.48 -8.02
C LYS A 5 11.72 -14.21 -8.76
N THR A 6 11.55 -14.17 -10.08
CA THR A 6 11.99 -13.03 -10.89
C THR A 6 10.94 -11.90 -10.95
N ASN A 7 9.64 -12.21 -10.89
CA ASN A 7 8.57 -11.21 -11.11
C ASN A 7 7.93 -10.65 -9.83
N LEU A 8 8.29 -11.13 -8.62
CA LEU A 8 7.75 -10.58 -7.37
C LEU A 8 8.21 -9.15 -7.08
N LYS A 9 9.33 -8.71 -7.70
CA LYS A 9 9.86 -7.36 -7.53
C LYS A 9 9.04 -6.29 -8.25
N ASP A 10 8.24 -6.70 -9.23
CA ASP A 10 7.42 -5.82 -10.07
C ASP A 10 5.95 -6.09 -9.78
N LEU A 11 5.56 -6.11 -8.50
CA LEU A 11 4.19 -6.38 -8.10
C LEU A 11 3.57 -5.14 -7.45
N GLY A 12 2.59 -4.58 -8.14
CA GLY A 12 1.77 -3.49 -7.64
C GLY A 12 0.67 -4.04 -6.76
N PHE A 13 0.68 -3.70 -5.47
CA PHE A 13 -0.40 -4.04 -4.55
C PHE A 13 -0.92 -2.77 -3.88
N GLU A 14 -2.16 -2.42 -4.18
CA GLU A 14 -2.75 -1.18 -3.69
C GLU A 14 -4.16 -1.39 -3.13
N PHE A 15 -4.47 -0.63 -2.09
CA PHE A 15 -5.83 -0.51 -1.56
C PHE A 15 -6.43 0.81 -1.96
N ILE A 16 -7.65 0.78 -2.49
CA ILE A 16 -8.46 1.96 -2.73
C ILE A 16 -9.56 1.97 -1.68
N ILE A 17 -9.49 2.95 -0.79
CA ILE A 17 -10.41 3.09 0.34
C ILE A 17 -10.99 4.50 0.42
N PRO A 18 -12.17 4.69 1.02
CA PRO A 18 -12.70 6.02 1.31
C PRO A 18 -11.73 6.87 2.14
N GLU A 19 -11.58 8.15 1.77
CA GLU A 19 -10.59 9.07 2.35
C GLU A 19 -10.78 9.30 3.86
N ASN A 20 -12.03 9.27 4.31
CA ASN A 20 -12.45 9.55 5.68
C ASN A 20 -12.22 8.38 6.65
N ILE A 21 -11.63 7.28 6.19
CA ILE A 21 -11.35 6.12 7.04
C ILE A 21 -10.10 6.38 7.85
N ARG A 22 -10.24 6.18 9.16
CA ARG A 22 -9.11 6.06 10.06
C ARG A 22 -8.72 4.59 10.18
N LEU A 23 -7.45 4.29 9.91
CA LEU A 23 -6.87 2.98 10.12
C LEU A 23 -6.15 3.01 11.48
N ASP A 24 -6.75 2.42 12.52
CA ASP A 24 -6.32 2.60 13.92
C ASP A 24 -4.86 2.23 14.20
N CYS A 25 -4.29 1.31 13.42
CA CYS A 25 -2.92 0.83 13.58
C CYS A 25 -1.94 1.38 12.53
N ILE A 26 -2.38 2.33 11.69
CA ILE A 26 -1.58 2.89 10.59
C ILE A 26 -1.66 4.41 10.69
N ASP A 27 -0.57 5.03 11.11
CA ASP A 27 -0.47 6.48 11.25
C ASP A 27 0.33 7.07 10.09
N PHE A 28 -0.39 7.65 9.12
CA PHE A 28 0.21 8.27 7.97
C PHE A 28 0.77 9.65 8.32
N GLN A 29 2.07 9.83 8.09
CA GLN A 29 2.77 11.08 8.37
C GLN A 29 3.57 11.51 7.14
N PHE A 30 3.77 12.82 6.99
CA PHE A 30 4.73 13.31 6.01
C PHE A 30 6.14 12.97 6.48
N LYS A 31 7.01 12.59 5.54
CA LYS A 31 8.43 12.52 5.84
C LYS A 31 8.91 13.94 6.13
N THR A 32 9.51 14.17 7.29
CA THR A 32 10.03 15.50 7.64
C THR A 32 11.53 15.56 7.40
N LYS A 33 12.00 16.71 6.90
CA LYS A 33 13.43 17.03 6.84
C LYS A 33 13.71 18.24 7.72
N ASP A 34 14.71 18.10 8.58
CA ASP A 34 15.21 19.23 9.37
C ASP A 34 16.13 20.08 8.51
N TRP A 35 15.87 21.38 8.49
CA TRP A 35 16.79 22.36 7.94
C TRP A 35 16.88 23.55 8.89
N GLY A 36 18.04 23.68 9.55
CA GLY A 36 18.31 24.75 10.50
C GLY A 36 17.44 24.70 11.76
N GLY A 37 17.03 23.51 12.21
CA GLY A 37 16.16 23.32 13.38
C GLY A 37 14.67 23.50 13.09
N VAL A 38 14.30 23.72 11.83
CA VAL A 38 12.90 23.76 11.36
C VAL A 38 12.61 22.49 10.58
N LYS A 39 11.54 21.79 10.94
CA LYS A 39 11.05 20.62 10.21
C LYS A 39 10.14 21.04 9.06
N PHE A 40 10.45 20.57 7.87
CA PHE A 40 9.63 20.76 6.68
C PHE A 40 9.07 19.41 6.24
N ASP A 41 7.77 19.37 5.95
CA ASP A 41 7.13 18.20 5.33
C ASP A 41 7.68 18.00 3.92
N GLN A 42 7.90 16.74 3.55
CA GLN A 42 8.47 16.33 2.28
C GLN A 42 7.67 15.16 1.71
N GLY A 43 7.33 15.27 0.42
CA GLY A 43 6.78 14.17 -0.35
C GLY A 43 5.38 13.76 0.06
N LEU A 44 5.12 12.46 -0.01
CA LEU A 44 3.81 11.86 0.22
C LEU A 44 3.63 11.47 1.69
N LEU A 45 2.38 11.18 2.06
CA LEU A 45 2.05 10.59 3.35
C LEU A 45 2.51 9.13 3.36
N GLU A 46 3.36 8.78 4.31
CA GLU A 46 3.92 7.44 4.45
C GLU A 46 3.62 6.87 5.84
N SER A 47 3.55 5.54 5.95
CA SER A 47 3.52 4.81 7.23
C SER A 47 4.32 3.52 7.08
N SER A 48 4.87 3.02 8.18
CA SER A 48 5.41 1.67 8.26
C SER A 48 4.39 0.74 8.91
N PHE A 49 4.39 -0.53 8.50
CA PHE A 49 3.67 -1.60 9.17
C PHE A 49 4.63 -2.78 9.37
N GLY A 50 5.07 -2.97 10.61
CA GLY A 50 6.23 -3.82 10.90
C GLY A 50 7.49 -3.32 10.20
N ASN A 51 8.45 -4.21 9.98
CA ASN A 51 9.72 -3.88 9.32
C ASN A 51 9.68 -4.05 7.80
N ASN A 52 8.68 -4.76 7.28
CA ASN A 52 8.68 -5.25 5.91
C ASN A 52 7.71 -4.52 4.97
N PHE A 53 6.74 -3.77 5.53
CA PHE A 53 5.76 -3.04 4.73
C PHE A 53 5.93 -1.53 4.91
N LYS A 54 6.04 -0.84 3.78
CA LYS A 54 5.92 0.61 3.68
C LYS A 54 4.62 0.93 2.95
N LEU A 55 3.81 1.80 3.53
CA LEU A 55 2.53 2.23 2.98
C LEU A 55 2.66 3.67 2.49
N ILE A 56 2.22 3.95 1.28
CA ILE A 56 2.20 5.31 0.73
C ILE A 56 0.77 5.69 0.37
N LYS A 57 0.29 6.79 0.93
CA LYS A 57 -1.06 7.30 0.68
C LYS A 57 -1.02 8.39 -0.39
N THR A 58 -1.78 8.19 -1.47
CA THR A 58 -1.87 9.09 -2.63
C THR A 58 -3.33 9.31 -3.05
N PRO A 59 -3.61 10.33 -3.86
CA PRO A 59 -4.87 10.39 -4.61
C PRO A 59 -5.00 9.17 -5.53
N VAL A 60 -6.22 8.66 -5.72
CA VAL A 60 -6.42 7.50 -6.60
C VAL A 60 -6.11 7.88 -8.06
N PRO A 61 -5.27 7.10 -8.77
CA PRO A 61 -5.04 7.30 -10.19
C PRO A 61 -6.33 7.32 -11.00
N ILE A 62 -6.42 8.20 -12.01
CA ILE A 62 -7.62 8.31 -12.87
C ILE A 62 -7.96 6.98 -13.55
N SER A 63 -6.95 6.19 -13.91
CA SER A 63 -7.09 4.84 -14.47
C SER A 63 -7.85 3.91 -13.52
N HIS A 64 -7.55 3.96 -12.23
CA HIS A 64 -8.21 3.15 -11.19
C HIS A 64 -9.63 3.66 -10.91
N LEU A 65 -9.82 4.98 -10.81
CA LEU A 65 -11.14 5.58 -10.60
C LEU A 65 -12.15 5.18 -11.69
N ARG A 66 -11.73 5.13 -12.96
CA ARG A 66 -12.59 4.71 -14.09
C ARG A 66 -13.03 3.25 -14.03
N ARG A 67 -12.30 2.42 -13.29
CA ARG A 67 -12.61 0.98 -13.11
C ARG A 67 -13.49 0.72 -11.89
N LEU A 68 -13.66 1.69 -10.99
CA LEU A 68 -14.58 1.56 -9.87
C LEU A 68 -16.04 1.48 -10.35
N PRO A 69 -16.88 0.61 -9.76
CA PRO A 69 -18.30 0.59 -10.04
C PRO A 69 -18.95 1.97 -9.89
N LYS A 70 -19.82 2.35 -10.84
CA LYS A 70 -20.42 3.71 -10.91
C LYS A 70 -21.12 4.14 -9.61
N GLN A 71 -21.68 3.20 -8.86
CA GLN A 71 -22.32 3.48 -7.57
C GLN A 71 -21.38 4.05 -6.50
N TYR A 72 -20.06 3.87 -6.66
CA TYR A 72 -19.02 4.36 -5.77
C TYR A 72 -18.35 5.66 -6.25
N SER A 73 -18.79 6.22 -7.38
CA SER A 73 -18.20 7.44 -7.97
C SER A 73 -18.41 8.72 -7.16
N LYS A 74 -19.29 8.69 -6.15
CA LYS A 74 -19.61 9.84 -5.30
C LYS A 74 -18.75 9.92 -4.03
N ASP A 75 -18.07 8.83 -3.70
CA ASP A 75 -17.19 8.80 -2.53
C ASP A 75 -15.84 9.44 -2.88
N ASN A 76 -15.22 10.10 -1.90
CA ASN A 76 -13.82 10.52 -2.03
C ASN A 76 -12.93 9.33 -1.68
N TRP A 77 -12.03 8.98 -2.58
CA TRP A 77 -11.17 7.82 -2.45
C TRP A 77 -9.70 8.23 -2.34
N VAL A 78 -8.94 7.43 -1.60
CA VAL A 78 -7.49 7.48 -1.54
C VAL A 78 -6.91 6.12 -1.90
N CYS A 79 -5.73 6.13 -2.51
CA CYS A 79 -4.95 4.94 -2.78
C CYS A 79 -3.91 4.78 -1.68
N ILE A 80 -3.73 3.55 -1.21
CA ILE A 80 -2.64 3.14 -0.32
C ILE A 80 -1.84 2.08 -1.06
N SER A 81 -0.69 2.47 -1.60
CA SER A 81 0.25 1.54 -2.24
C SER A 81 1.07 0.83 -1.17
N VAL A 82 1.19 -0.48 -1.27
CA VAL A 82 2.01 -1.33 -0.41
C VAL A 82 3.35 -1.56 -1.10
N GLN A 83 4.42 -1.13 -0.44
CA GLN A 83 5.81 -1.22 -0.90
C GLN A 83 6.69 -1.94 0.14
N GLY A 84 7.91 -2.24 -0.27
CA GLY A 84 8.89 -2.95 0.55
C GLY A 84 8.85 -4.47 0.33
N ASP A 85 9.68 -5.18 1.10
CA ASP A 85 9.93 -6.61 0.88
C ASP A 85 8.78 -7.51 1.38
N GLY A 86 7.80 -6.97 2.09
CA GLY A 86 6.75 -7.75 2.74
C GLY A 86 5.93 -8.64 1.79
N LEU A 87 5.69 -8.20 0.55
CA LEU A 87 4.99 -9.02 -0.46
C LEU A 87 5.84 -10.19 -0.95
N GLU A 88 7.14 -9.97 -1.14
CA GLU A 88 8.10 -11.03 -1.49
C GLU A 88 8.22 -12.04 -0.33
N ILE A 89 8.30 -11.54 0.91
CA ILE A 89 8.33 -12.38 2.11
C ILE A 89 7.07 -13.22 2.24
N TYR A 90 5.89 -12.64 2.01
CA TYR A 90 4.63 -13.37 1.97
C TYR A 90 4.66 -14.49 0.92
N ALA A 91 5.13 -14.20 -0.30
CA ALA A 91 5.24 -15.21 -1.34
C ALA A 91 6.21 -16.34 -0.98
N MET A 92 7.36 -16.02 -0.37
CA MET A 92 8.29 -17.01 0.16
C MET A 92 7.69 -17.82 1.31
N ASN A 93 6.84 -17.21 2.14
CA ASN A 93 6.13 -17.90 3.21
C ASN A 93 5.16 -18.96 2.70
N LEU A 94 4.42 -18.65 1.63
CA LEU A 94 3.55 -19.63 0.97
C LEU A 94 4.31 -20.85 0.44
N LEU A 95 5.60 -20.68 0.12
CA LEU A 95 6.50 -21.76 -0.32
C LEU A 95 7.21 -22.47 0.85
N GLY A 96 7.02 -22.01 2.09
CA GLY A 96 7.74 -22.51 3.27
C GLY A 96 9.22 -22.12 3.32
N GLU A 97 9.64 -21.12 2.54
CA GLU A 97 11.05 -20.69 2.43
C GLU A 97 11.42 -19.60 3.46
N ARG A 98 10.46 -18.78 3.89
CA ARG A 98 10.69 -17.67 4.84
C ARG A 98 9.45 -17.40 5.69
N GLU A 99 9.61 -17.12 6.97
CA GLU A 99 8.48 -16.72 7.82
C GLU A 99 8.21 -15.22 7.75
N GLU A 100 6.94 -14.84 7.76
CA GLU A 100 6.52 -13.45 7.96
C GLU A 100 6.76 -12.99 9.40
N GLU A 101 6.82 -11.68 9.60
CA GLU A 101 6.92 -11.10 10.94
C GLU A 101 5.60 -11.27 11.71
N THR A 102 5.66 -11.94 12.87
CA THR A 102 4.48 -12.19 13.70
C THR A 102 3.76 -10.90 14.09
N GLY A 103 2.46 -10.81 13.79
CA GLY A 103 1.63 -9.64 14.07
C GLY A 103 1.78 -8.49 13.07
N PHE A 104 2.66 -8.65 12.08
CA PHE A 104 2.87 -7.72 10.98
C PHE A 104 2.91 -8.45 9.63
N ALA A 105 2.17 -9.55 9.49
CA ALA A 105 2.01 -10.27 8.24
C ALA A 105 1.07 -9.51 7.28
N LEU A 106 1.10 -9.86 5.99
CA LEU A 106 0.17 -9.28 4.99
C LEU A 106 -1.29 -9.49 5.41
N LYS A 107 -1.59 -10.64 6.02
CA LYS A 107 -2.92 -10.92 6.59
C LYS A 107 -3.30 -9.91 7.66
N ASP A 108 -2.39 -9.58 8.58
CA ASP A 108 -2.66 -8.62 9.65
C ASP A 108 -2.91 -7.21 9.08
N LEU A 109 -2.16 -6.83 8.04
CA LEU A 109 -2.38 -5.58 7.31
C LEU A 109 -3.79 -5.55 6.68
N ILE A 110 -4.14 -6.60 5.94
CA ILE A 110 -5.46 -6.72 5.30
C ILE A 110 -6.56 -6.68 6.37
N GLU A 111 -6.45 -7.45 7.45
CA GLU A 111 -7.44 -7.46 8.53
C GLU A 111 -7.62 -6.08 9.16
N ASN A 112 -6.54 -5.30 9.33
CA ASN A 112 -6.63 -3.93 9.82
C ASN A 112 -7.39 -3.00 8.86
N ILE A 113 -7.22 -3.18 7.54
CA ILE A 113 -7.97 -2.42 6.53
C ILE A 113 -9.44 -2.87 6.49
N LEU A 114 -9.69 -4.19 6.59
CA LEU A 114 -11.02 -4.80 6.55
C LEU A 114 -11.86 -4.59 7.82
N LYS A 115 -11.26 -4.17 8.94
CA LYS A 115 -12.02 -3.74 10.13
C LYS A 115 -13.01 -2.62 9.82
N PHE A 116 -12.72 -1.83 8.79
CA PHE A 116 -13.65 -0.81 8.30
C PHE A 116 -14.88 -1.45 7.63
N LYS A 117 -16.07 -1.03 8.09
CA LYS A 117 -17.33 -1.40 7.44
C LYS A 117 -17.64 -0.43 6.30
N GLY A 118 -17.32 -0.83 5.09
CA GLY A 118 -17.72 -0.15 3.86
C GLY A 118 -17.07 -0.76 2.63
N HIS A 119 -17.05 0.01 1.56
CA HIS A 119 -16.52 -0.45 0.28
C HIS A 119 -15.03 -0.16 0.20
N TRP A 120 -14.28 -1.12 -0.33
CA TRP A 120 -12.87 -1.02 -0.63
C TRP A 120 -12.62 -1.77 -1.94
N ALA A 121 -11.56 -1.40 -2.64
CA ALA A 121 -11.08 -2.14 -3.79
C ALA A 121 -9.59 -2.46 -3.59
N VAL A 122 -9.15 -3.56 -4.18
CA VAL A 122 -7.74 -3.93 -4.25
C VAL A 122 -7.33 -3.91 -5.71
N VAL A 123 -6.20 -3.28 -5.98
CA VAL A 123 -5.52 -3.36 -7.26
C VAL A 123 -4.34 -4.30 -7.07
N PHE A 124 -4.28 -5.32 -7.93
CA PHE A 124 -3.16 -6.23 -8.04
C PHE A 124 -2.70 -6.17 -9.49
N GLU A 125 -1.48 -5.68 -9.71
CA GLU A 125 -0.89 -5.55 -11.04
C GLU A 125 0.44 -6.31 -11.08
N PRO A 126 0.51 -7.41 -11.84
CA PRO A 126 1.78 -8.05 -12.15
C PRO A 126 2.55 -7.17 -13.15
N ASP A 127 3.89 -7.26 -13.11
CA ASP A 127 4.80 -6.50 -13.97
C ASP A 127 4.61 -4.97 -13.82
N TYR A 128 4.44 -4.52 -12.58
CA TYR A 128 4.23 -3.13 -12.18
C TYR A 128 5.48 -2.29 -12.44
N ASP A 129 5.52 -1.67 -13.61
CA ASP A 129 6.53 -0.67 -13.96
C ASP A 129 6.26 0.62 -13.16
N SER A 130 7.03 0.84 -12.10
CA SER A 130 6.92 2.06 -11.27
C SER A 130 7.37 3.35 -12.00
N GLU A 131 7.69 3.29 -13.29
CA GLU A 131 8.00 4.46 -14.13
C GLU A 131 6.75 5.24 -14.54
N SER A 132 6.07 5.85 -13.58
CA SER A 132 5.19 6.99 -13.85
C SER A 132 5.14 7.98 -12.69
N ILE A 133 6.32 8.41 -12.23
CA ILE A 133 6.45 9.75 -11.64
C ILE A 133 6.53 10.72 -12.81
N VAL A 134 5.39 11.21 -13.27
CA VAL A 134 5.36 12.37 -14.17
C VAL A 134 5.77 13.59 -13.35
N SER A 135 6.88 14.19 -13.78
CA SER A 135 7.47 15.46 -13.36
C SER A 135 6.49 16.61 -13.17
#